data_AF-A0A1N6B790-F1
#
_entry.id   AF-A0A1N6B790-F1
#
_cell.length_a   1.000
_cell.length_b   1.000
_cell.length_c   1.000
_cell.angle_alpha   90.00
_cell.angle_beta   90.00
_cell.angle_gamma   90.00
#
_symmetry.space_group_name_H-M   'P 1'
#
loop_
_entity.id
_entity.type
_entity.pdbx_description
1 polymer ?
#
loop_
_entity_poly.entity_id
_entity_poly.type
_entity_poly.pdbx_seq_one_letter_code
_entity_poly.pdbx_strand_id
1 'polypeptide(L)'
;MTTETAPADRITLPGGEMLAWSDLPETRLADGGPLAALAARIVPAGARVLLAGPHDPALLDRLAHAEVTCLLRSHPDAVALAQRATRVVVGGPAGLPTDETYDVVIAGAGLDPVESVEGTRLGWNGVLARLVAAVRPGGALLLRLDNPLGLHRLVATTPWYAGRDDSAWVIDGVLDRARPANRDQLRERLTDAGLRPTACWAGYPDTSTVTALLDADQLDRGAGSGLFDAVLHGACAGGFATGTVLQDPARLAVDALHAGRAADLAPGWLMLARRPTGSEDRAEPTTDGNLPVALAQTGQPGIGVLEVLEGPSGWRWNLAAPTGASVLAAPPFASREAAYRDPGALTGPVPAGRLLRTLLLDAALRRDLAALRTLLQGYAGWLADQAGADGRIAGAAALASTDNVVVAGDRYAVLDPSWRATDALPGDVVLARGLWRFAAGLLTGGYAHPWSSTLDVAGLTVVLGGLAGHDVNRETVAQAVEAEAAITGALHGLDTDGRVSLATELHAVEPTDPPVGAHSYQQLREAWLRQREEISRLTALTRWTDELLTSRERALRRAEAKIGLLSGSLSYRVGRLAITPARLVKRGARAAKRRARTALASRQEKRR
;
A
#
# COMPACT_ATOMS: atom_id res chain seq x y z
N MET A 1 33.99 16.36 -18.44
CA MET A 1 34.57 15.22 -19.18
C MET A 1 35.95 14.92 -18.60
N THR A 2 35.98 14.07 -17.58
CA THR A 2 37.19 13.41 -17.09
C THR A 2 37.08 11.98 -17.61
N THR A 3 37.90 11.64 -18.60
CA THR A 3 38.08 10.27 -19.10
C THR A 3 38.85 9.48 -18.05
N GLU A 4 38.15 9.06 -17.00
CA GLU A 4 38.60 7.96 -16.17
C GLU A 4 38.40 6.70 -17.03
N THR A 5 39.50 6.13 -17.51
CA THR A 5 39.49 4.89 -18.30
C THR A 5 38.76 3.83 -17.47
N ALA A 6 37.56 3.44 -17.91
CA ALA A 6 36.83 2.31 -17.37
C ALA A 6 37.76 1.07 -17.31
N PRO A 7 37.49 0.08 -16.43
CA PRO A 7 38.23 -1.18 -16.41
C PRO A 7 38.02 -1.93 -17.74
N ALA A 8 38.81 -1.55 -18.75
CA ALA A 8 38.73 -2.04 -20.13
C ALA A 8 39.11 -3.52 -20.23
N ASP A 9 39.77 -4.06 -19.20
CA ASP A 9 40.13 -5.46 -19.06
C ASP A 9 38.92 -6.38 -18.79
N ARG A 10 37.79 -5.83 -18.31
CA ARG A 10 36.59 -6.62 -17.97
C ARG A 10 35.44 -6.49 -18.97
N ILE A 11 35.48 -5.50 -19.86
CA ILE A 11 34.42 -5.22 -20.83
C ILE A 11 34.83 -5.74 -22.21
N THR A 12 34.02 -6.63 -22.79
CA THR A 12 34.20 -7.14 -24.16
C THR A 12 33.15 -6.54 -25.08
N LEU A 13 33.56 -6.00 -26.23
CA LEU A 13 32.70 -5.42 -27.28
C LEU A 13 32.75 -6.29 -28.55
N PRO A 14 31.98 -7.40 -28.63
CA PRO A 14 31.95 -8.27 -29.80
C PRO A 14 31.22 -7.68 -31.04
N GLY A 15 30.58 -6.51 -30.91
CA GLY A 15 29.82 -5.85 -31.97
C GLY A 15 28.31 -5.81 -31.68
N GLY A 16 27.64 -4.73 -32.13
CA GLY A 16 26.22 -4.49 -31.90
C GLY A 16 25.94 -3.76 -30.58
N GLU A 17 26.92 -3.09 -29.99
CA GLU A 17 26.78 -2.32 -28.77
C GLU A 17 26.04 -0.98 -28.96
N MET A 18 25.23 -0.61 -27.98
CA MET A 18 24.57 0.69 -27.87
C MET A 18 25.45 1.63 -27.03
N LEU A 19 26.11 2.59 -27.69
CA LEU A 19 27.16 3.40 -27.06
C LEU A 19 26.64 4.56 -26.20
N ALA A 20 25.42 5.05 -26.45
CA ALA A 20 24.93 6.30 -25.87
C ALA A 20 23.69 6.16 -24.96
N TRP A 21 23.06 4.99 -24.92
CA TRP A 21 21.80 4.76 -24.21
C TRP A 21 22.00 3.90 -22.98
N SER A 22 21.15 4.07 -21.98
CA SER A 22 21.13 3.28 -20.75
C SER A 22 19.79 2.59 -20.63
N ASP A 23 19.81 1.29 -20.32
CA ASP A 23 18.61 0.51 -20.01
C ASP A 23 18.47 0.28 -18.50
N LEU A 24 19.37 0.82 -17.68
CA LEU A 24 19.27 0.69 -16.22
C LEU A 24 18.02 1.41 -15.71
N PRO A 25 17.31 0.82 -14.73
CA PRO A 25 16.12 1.45 -14.19
C PRO A 25 16.48 2.76 -13.47
N GLU A 26 15.69 3.81 -13.73
CA GLU A 26 15.83 5.10 -13.04
C GLU A 26 15.52 4.96 -11.55
N THR A 27 14.50 4.17 -11.23
CA THR A 27 14.09 3.87 -9.85
C THR A 27 14.78 2.59 -9.37
N ARG A 28 15.50 2.69 -8.26
CA ARG A 28 16.22 1.57 -7.65
C ARG A 28 15.59 1.16 -6.34
N LEU A 29 15.43 -0.14 -6.14
CA LEU A 29 14.94 -0.68 -4.89
C LEU A 29 16.12 -0.94 -3.94
N ALA A 30 15.91 -0.69 -2.65
CA ALA A 30 16.87 -1.05 -1.63
C ALA A 30 17.28 -2.54 -1.76
N ASP A 31 18.59 -2.80 -1.71
CA ASP A 31 19.20 -4.12 -1.85
C ASP A 31 18.77 -4.94 -3.08
N GLY A 32 18.30 -4.29 -4.15
CA GLY A 32 17.84 -4.93 -5.39
C GLY A 32 16.45 -5.60 -5.29
N GLY A 33 15.76 -5.43 -4.16
CA GLY A 33 14.39 -5.89 -3.94
C GLY A 33 14.17 -7.41 -4.03
N PRO A 34 12.90 -7.85 -4.17
CA PRO A 34 12.50 -9.26 -4.25
C PRO A 34 13.22 -10.08 -5.31
N LEU A 35 13.52 -9.50 -6.48
CA LEU A 35 14.25 -10.21 -7.55
C LEU A 35 15.65 -10.62 -7.08
N ALA A 36 16.37 -9.71 -6.41
CA ALA A 36 17.70 -10.01 -5.88
C ALA A 36 17.68 -11.04 -4.74
N ALA A 37 16.66 -10.98 -3.87
CA ALA A 37 16.47 -11.99 -2.84
C ALA A 37 16.22 -13.39 -3.45
N LEU A 38 15.36 -13.47 -4.48
CA LEU A 38 15.09 -14.73 -5.18
C LEU A 38 16.32 -15.27 -5.91
N ALA A 39 17.05 -14.41 -6.63
CA ALA A 39 18.25 -14.79 -7.35
C ALA A 39 19.31 -15.37 -6.41
N ALA A 40 19.57 -14.71 -5.27
CA ALA A 40 20.51 -15.20 -4.27
C ALA A 40 20.11 -16.58 -3.68
N ARG A 41 18.80 -16.87 -3.62
CA ARG A 41 18.26 -18.16 -3.17
C ARG A 41 18.53 -19.29 -4.18
N ILE A 42 18.39 -18.98 -5.47
CA ILE A 42 18.47 -19.96 -6.56
C ILE A 42 19.92 -20.25 -6.95
N VAL A 43 20.81 -19.26 -6.83
CA VAL A 43 22.22 -19.35 -7.24
C VAL A 43 23.08 -20.01 -6.15
N PRO A 44 23.69 -21.18 -6.41
CA PRO A 44 24.63 -21.80 -5.49
C PRO A 44 25.92 -20.98 -5.34
N ALA A 45 26.58 -21.11 -4.18
CA ALA A 45 27.92 -20.54 -3.99
C ALA A 45 28.95 -21.14 -4.97
N GLY A 46 29.77 -20.28 -5.56
CA GLY A 46 30.77 -20.63 -6.57
C GLY A 46 30.18 -20.95 -7.95
N ALA A 47 28.87 -20.78 -8.16
CA ALA A 47 28.25 -21.06 -9.45
C ALA A 47 28.66 -20.03 -10.52
N ARG A 48 28.77 -20.46 -11.77
CA ARG A 48 28.92 -19.57 -12.92
C ARG A 48 27.55 -19.05 -13.34
N VAL A 49 27.36 -17.74 -13.28
CA VAL A 49 26.08 -17.08 -13.55
C VAL A 49 26.20 -16.18 -14.77
N LEU A 50 25.25 -16.32 -15.69
CA LEU A 50 25.03 -15.33 -16.75
C LEU A 50 23.85 -14.43 -16.37
N LEU A 51 24.12 -13.15 -16.12
CA LEU A 51 23.10 -12.13 -15.90
C LEU A 51 22.82 -11.40 -17.22
N ALA A 52 21.72 -11.73 -17.87
CA ALA A 52 21.35 -11.23 -19.19
C ALA A 52 20.33 -10.09 -19.09
N GLY A 53 20.72 -8.90 -19.56
CA GLY A 53 19.93 -7.67 -19.54
C GLY A 53 20.32 -6.73 -18.41
N PRO A 54 19.77 -5.50 -18.41
CA PRO A 54 20.04 -4.48 -17.40
C PRO A 54 19.44 -4.88 -16.06
N HIS A 55 20.23 -4.78 -14.99
CA HIS A 55 19.77 -5.07 -13.63
C HIS A 55 20.35 -4.06 -12.65
N ASP A 56 19.65 -3.85 -11.54
CA ASP A 56 20.15 -3.03 -10.44
C ASP A 56 21.52 -3.56 -9.97
N PRO A 57 22.54 -2.70 -9.82
CA PRO A 57 23.84 -3.11 -9.27
C PRO A 57 23.77 -3.88 -7.95
N ALA A 58 22.76 -3.60 -7.12
CA ALA A 58 22.54 -4.30 -5.85
C ALA A 58 22.24 -5.80 -6.03
N LEU A 59 21.74 -6.22 -7.20
CA LEU A 59 21.60 -7.63 -7.55
C LEU A 59 22.98 -8.32 -7.63
N LEU A 60 23.98 -7.67 -8.21
CA LEU A 60 25.33 -8.22 -8.28
C LEU A 60 25.94 -8.31 -6.88
N ASP A 61 25.70 -7.31 -6.02
CA ASP A 61 26.17 -7.33 -4.64
C ASP A 61 25.57 -8.52 -3.86
N ARG A 62 24.31 -8.89 -4.12
CA ARG A 62 23.66 -10.10 -3.57
C ARG A 62 24.16 -11.42 -4.16
N LEU A 63 24.82 -11.37 -5.33
CA LEU A 63 25.38 -12.53 -6.03
C LEU A 63 26.91 -12.60 -5.88
N ALA A 64 27.51 -11.86 -4.94
CA ALA A 64 28.95 -11.84 -4.70
C ALA A 64 29.53 -13.22 -4.32
N HIS A 65 28.71 -14.19 -3.94
CA HIS A 65 29.09 -15.58 -3.71
C HIS A 65 29.25 -16.40 -5.00
N ALA A 66 29.01 -15.83 -6.18
CA ALA A 66 29.03 -16.50 -7.48
C ALA A 66 29.90 -15.76 -8.50
N GLU A 67 30.30 -16.45 -9.58
CA GLU A 67 31.04 -15.87 -10.68
C GLU A 67 30.07 -15.29 -11.72
N VAL A 68 29.87 -13.98 -11.69
CA VAL A 68 28.85 -13.31 -12.52
C VAL A 68 29.45 -12.74 -13.80
N THR A 69 28.95 -13.22 -14.94
CA THR A 69 29.13 -12.61 -16.26
C THR A 69 27.87 -11.84 -16.63
N CYS A 70 28.00 -10.56 -16.97
CA CYS A 70 26.88 -9.75 -17.44
C CYS A 70 26.83 -9.73 -18.97
N LEU A 71 25.63 -9.89 -19.54
CA LEU A 71 25.35 -9.66 -20.95
C LEU A 71 24.43 -8.45 -21.08
N LEU A 72 24.91 -7.39 -21.70
CA LEU A 72 24.20 -6.12 -21.87
C LEU A 72 24.21 -5.71 -23.35
N ARG A 73 23.31 -4.81 -23.73
CA ARG A 73 23.40 -4.10 -25.00
C ARG A 73 24.01 -2.70 -24.86
N SER A 74 23.85 -2.07 -23.71
CA SER A 74 24.35 -0.72 -23.40
C SER A 74 25.80 -0.72 -22.88
N HIS A 75 26.65 0.13 -23.47
CA HIS A 75 27.99 0.40 -22.97
C HIS A 75 28.01 1.24 -21.67
N PRO A 76 27.22 2.33 -21.53
CA PRO A 76 27.08 3.03 -20.25
C PRO A 76 26.74 2.11 -19.07
N ASP A 77 25.82 1.16 -19.28
CA ASP A 77 25.42 0.20 -18.23
C ASP A 77 26.57 -0.78 -17.91
N ALA A 78 27.31 -1.18 -18.93
CA ALA A 78 28.49 -2.04 -18.75
C ALA A 78 29.55 -1.36 -17.89
N VAL A 79 29.81 -0.07 -18.10
CA VAL A 79 30.74 0.71 -17.27
C VAL A 79 30.24 0.76 -15.82
N ALA A 80 28.94 0.95 -15.59
CA ALA A 80 28.36 0.99 -14.26
C ALA A 80 28.48 -0.36 -13.51
N LEU A 81 28.43 -1.49 -14.23
CA LEU A 81 28.44 -2.85 -13.65
C LEU A 81 29.82 -3.52 -13.62
N ALA A 82 30.79 -3.08 -14.43
CA ALA A 82 32.08 -3.76 -14.63
C ALA A 82 32.93 -3.96 -13.36
N GLN A 83 32.79 -3.09 -12.36
CA GLN A 83 33.51 -3.25 -11.08
C GLN A 83 33.00 -4.43 -10.24
N ARG A 84 31.72 -4.80 -10.40
CA ARG A 84 31.03 -5.83 -9.62
C ARG A 84 30.96 -7.18 -10.33
N ALA A 85 31.04 -7.18 -11.66
CA ALA A 85 31.03 -8.40 -12.47
C ALA A 85 32.45 -8.95 -12.69
N THR A 86 32.55 -10.26 -12.87
CA THR A 86 33.78 -10.93 -13.32
C THR A 86 34.10 -10.56 -14.76
N ARG A 87 33.06 -10.46 -15.60
CA ARG A 87 33.14 -10.12 -17.03
C ARG A 87 31.85 -9.44 -17.48
N VAL A 88 31.95 -8.47 -18.38
CA VAL A 88 30.79 -7.84 -19.03
C VAL A 88 30.93 -7.95 -20.55
N VAL A 89 29.91 -8.48 -21.22
CA VAL A 89 29.82 -8.59 -22.67
C VAL A 89 28.77 -7.59 -23.17
N VAL A 90 29.13 -6.71 -24.11
CA VAL A 90 28.26 -5.65 -24.63
C VAL A 90 28.03 -5.84 -26.12
N GLY A 91 26.79 -6.12 -26.53
CA GLY A 91 26.44 -6.38 -27.93
C GLY A 91 25.24 -7.33 -28.11
N GLY A 92 24.57 -7.69 -27.01
CA GLY A 92 23.46 -8.61 -27.05
C GLY A 92 23.86 -10.07 -27.33
N PRO A 93 22.88 -10.96 -27.55
CA PRO A 93 23.06 -12.42 -27.46
C PRO A 93 24.01 -13.01 -28.52
N ALA A 94 24.17 -12.33 -29.66
CA ALA A 94 25.13 -12.73 -30.70
C ALA A 94 26.59 -12.64 -30.23
N GLY A 95 26.87 -11.79 -29.23
CA GLY A 95 28.20 -11.59 -28.68
C GLY A 95 28.68 -12.69 -27.71
N LEU A 96 27.78 -13.58 -27.27
CA LEU A 96 28.16 -14.70 -26.42
C LEU A 96 28.96 -15.76 -27.21
N PRO A 97 29.99 -16.40 -26.63
CA PRO A 97 30.63 -17.58 -27.22
C PRO A 97 29.70 -18.81 -27.25
N THR A 98 29.73 -19.60 -28.32
CA THR A 98 28.80 -20.74 -28.51
C THR A 98 29.11 -21.96 -27.66
N ASP A 99 30.35 -22.06 -27.17
CA ASP A 99 30.90 -23.13 -26.36
C ASP A 99 30.84 -22.84 -24.85
N GLU A 100 30.48 -21.61 -24.46
CA GLU A 100 30.42 -21.20 -23.07
C GLU A 100 29.04 -21.52 -22.45
N THR A 101 29.05 -22.26 -21.33
CA THR A 101 27.85 -22.61 -20.57
C THR A 101 27.94 -22.17 -19.12
N TYR A 102 26.78 -21.89 -18.51
CA TYR A 102 26.61 -21.38 -17.15
C TYR A 102 25.71 -22.30 -16.34
N ASP A 103 25.91 -22.27 -15.02
CA ASP A 103 25.13 -23.06 -14.06
C ASP A 103 23.72 -22.47 -13.90
N VAL A 104 23.65 -21.13 -13.89
CA VAL A 104 22.41 -20.36 -13.82
C VAL A 104 22.44 -19.22 -14.82
N VAL A 105 21.38 -19.07 -15.61
CA VAL A 105 21.16 -17.91 -16.48
C VAL A 105 19.98 -17.11 -15.90
N ILE A 106 20.16 -15.81 -15.70
CA ILE A 106 19.14 -14.90 -15.16
C ILE A 106 18.84 -13.83 -16.20
N ALA A 107 17.66 -13.89 -16.80
CA ALA A 107 17.08 -12.87 -17.65
C ALA A 107 15.91 -12.19 -16.91
N GLY A 108 16.23 -11.58 -15.76
CA GLY A 108 15.27 -10.96 -14.85
C GLY A 108 14.65 -9.67 -15.40
N ALA A 109 15.31 -9.01 -16.35
CA ALA A 109 14.76 -7.89 -17.13
C ALA A 109 13.98 -8.35 -18.38
N GLY A 110 13.81 -9.65 -18.60
CA GLY A 110 13.20 -10.21 -19.80
C GLY A 110 14.13 -10.19 -21.01
N LEU A 111 13.63 -10.62 -22.18
CA LEU A 111 14.46 -10.81 -23.38
C LEU A 111 14.58 -9.54 -24.23
N ASP A 112 13.61 -8.65 -24.18
CA ASP A 112 13.58 -7.46 -25.05
C ASP A 112 14.77 -6.51 -24.78
N PRO A 113 15.18 -6.27 -23.52
CA PRO A 113 16.38 -5.47 -23.23
C PRO A 113 17.72 -6.19 -23.50
N VAL A 114 17.69 -7.50 -23.77
CA VAL A 114 18.89 -8.30 -24.09
C VAL A 114 19.23 -8.19 -25.57
N GLU A 115 18.21 -8.10 -26.42
CA GLU A 115 18.40 -7.90 -27.86
C GLU A 115 18.88 -6.47 -28.15
N SER A 116 20.00 -6.35 -28.87
CA SER A 116 20.48 -5.08 -29.35
C SER A 116 19.80 -4.68 -30.67
N VAL A 117 19.50 -3.39 -30.81
CA VAL A 117 19.00 -2.81 -32.07
C VAL A 117 20.10 -2.54 -33.09
N GLU A 118 21.35 -2.40 -32.65
CA GLU A 118 22.53 -2.19 -33.50
C GLU A 118 23.11 -3.51 -34.02
N GLY A 119 22.66 -4.65 -33.48
CA GLY A 119 23.09 -6.00 -33.83
C GLY A 119 22.14 -6.75 -34.76
N THR A 120 22.47 -8.02 -35.06
CA THR A 120 21.55 -8.91 -35.80
C THR A 120 20.33 -9.22 -34.92
N ARG A 121 19.13 -8.88 -35.44
CA ARG A 121 17.86 -9.17 -34.77
C ARG A 121 17.55 -10.67 -34.85
N LEU A 122 17.53 -11.34 -33.70
CA LEU A 122 17.20 -12.75 -33.55
C LEU A 122 15.70 -12.97 -33.28
N GLY A 123 15.02 -11.94 -32.78
CA GLY A 123 13.65 -12.03 -32.29
C GLY A 123 13.54 -12.88 -31.02
N TRP A 124 12.36 -12.87 -30.39
CA TRP A 124 12.15 -13.47 -29.06
C TRP A 124 12.62 -14.93 -28.98
N ASN A 125 12.23 -15.78 -29.94
CA ASN A 125 12.61 -17.19 -29.98
C ASN A 125 14.13 -17.39 -30.19
N GLY A 126 14.77 -16.56 -31.01
CA GLY A 126 16.20 -16.66 -31.26
C GLY A 126 17.04 -16.24 -30.05
N VAL A 127 16.62 -15.19 -29.34
CA VAL A 127 17.22 -14.79 -28.07
C VAL A 127 17.05 -15.89 -27.02
N LEU A 128 15.83 -16.45 -26.88
CA LEU A 128 15.57 -17.56 -25.97
C LEU A 128 16.50 -18.74 -26.30
N ALA A 129 16.53 -19.20 -27.56
CA ALA A 129 17.36 -20.31 -27.97
C ALA A 129 18.84 -20.09 -27.63
N ARG A 130 19.34 -18.85 -27.79
CA ARG A 130 20.72 -18.50 -27.45
C ARG A 130 21.01 -18.61 -25.96
N LEU A 131 20.08 -18.13 -25.11
CA LEU A 131 20.22 -18.23 -23.66
C LEU A 131 20.07 -19.68 -23.17
N VAL A 132 19.14 -20.46 -23.73
CA VAL A 132 18.98 -21.89 -23.40
C VAL A 132 20.23 -22.69 -23.77
N ALA A 133 20.86 -22.40 -24.91
CA ALA A 133 22.13 -23.03 -25.29
C ALA A 133 23.25 -22.74 -24.28
N ALA A 134 23.22 -21.56 -23.65
CA ALA A 134 24.17 -21.17 -22.60
C ALA A 134 23.88 -21.81 -21.23
N VAL A 135 22.72 -22.43 -21.01
CA VAL A 135 22.43 -23.17 -19.75
C VAL A 135 23.11 -24.54 -19.83
N ARG A 136 23.98 -24.88 -18.89
CA ARG A 136 24.58 -26.22 -18.84
C ARG A 136 23.51 -27.31 -18.59
N PRO A 137 23.74 -28.59 -18.96
CA PRO A 137 22.89 -29.69 -18.51
C PRO A 137 22.78 -29.71 -16.97
N GLY A 138 21.55 -29.80 -16.44
CA GLY A 138 21.28 -29.66 -15.00
C GLY A 138 21.27 -28.22 -14.46
N GLY A 139 21.59 -27.23 -15.29
CA GLY A 139 21.52 -25.81 -14.94
C GLY A 139 20.09 -25.26 -14.93
N ALA A 140 19.96 -23.98 -14.58
CA ALA A 140 18.67 -23.29 -14.49
C ALA A 140 18.63 -21.99 -15.30
N LEU A 141 17.44 -21.65 -15.80
CA LEU A 141 17.08 -20.37 -16.40
C LEU A 141 16.01 -19.71 -15.55
N LEU A 142 16.25 -18.48 -15.10
CA LEU A 142 15.26 -17.60 -14.50
C LEU A 142 14.89 -16.51 -15.50
N LEU A 143 13.67 -16.52 -16.02
CA LEU A 143 13.24 -15.65 -17.12
C LEU A 143 12.01 -14.83 -16.73
N ARG A 144 12.10 -13.51 -16.88
CA ARG A 144 10.95 -12.61 -16.79
C ARG A 144 10.22 -12.53 -18.14
N LEU A 145 8.90 -12.55 -18.10
CA LEU A 145 8.02 -12.18 -19.20
C LEU A 145 7.06 -11.09 -18.74
N ASP A 146 7.05 -9.97 -19.45
CA ASP A 146 6.10 -8.89 -19.18
C ASP A 146 4.71 -9.28 -19.68
N ASN A 147 3.71 -9.02 -18.85
CA ASN A 147 2.33 -9.35 -19.17
C ASN A 147 1.72 -8.21 -20.03
N PRO A 148 1.36 -8.48 -21.30
CA PRO A 148 0.76 -7.47 -22.16
C PRO A 148 -0.63 -7.01 -21.69
N LEU A 149 -1.28 -7.77 -20.79
CA LEU A 149 -2.55 -7.44 -20.14
C LEU A 149 -2.40 -7.21 -18.63
N GLY A 150 -1.17 -6.97 -18.17
CA GLY A 150 -0.88 -6.76 -16.75
C GLY A 150 -1.56 -5.51 -16.19
N LEU A 151 -1.83 -5.54 -14.89
CA LEU A 151 -2.54 -4.48 -14.17
C LEU A 151 -1.95 -3.09 -14.40
N HIS A 152 -0.61 -2.97 -14.42
CA HIS A 152 0.10 -1.72 -14.71
C HIS A 152 -0.36 -1.05 -16.02
N ARG A 153 -0.67 -1.83 -17.08
CA ARG A 153 -1.20 -1.30 -18.35
C ARG A 153 -2.67 -0.91 -18.27
N LEU A 154 -3.46 -1.63 -17.47
CA LEU A 154 -4.89 -1.35 -17.30
C LEU A 154 -5.15 -0.05 -16.52
N VAL A 155 -4.23 0.31 -15.63
CA VAL A 155 -4.32 1.54 -14.83
C VAL A 155 -3.51 2.70 -15.41
N ALA A 156 -2.66 2.44 -16.42
CA ALA A 156 -1.83 3.48 -17.04
C ALA A 156 -2.68 4.53 -17.76
N THR A 157 -2.30 5.79 -17.58
CA THR A 157 -2.91 6.94 -18.28
C THR A 157 -2.30 7.15 -19.67
N THR A 158 -1.03 6.75 -19.84
CA THR A 158 -0.32 6.76 -21.12
C THR A 158 -0.46 5.39 -21.78
N PRO A 159 -0.90 5.31 -23.05
CA PRO A 159 -0.95 4.03 -23.75
C PRO A 159 0.46 3.48 -23.97
N TRP A 160 0.61 2.16 -23.86
CA TRP A 160 1.91 1.46 -23.92
C TRP A 160 2.71 1.75 -25.20
N TYR A 161 2.05 1.99 -26.34
CA TYR A 161 2.71 2.26 -27.63
C TYR A 161 3.18 3.71 -27.79
N ALA A 162 2.93 4.59 -26.82
CA ALA A 162 3.34 5.99 -26.85
C ALA A 162 4.61 6.28 -26.04
N GLY A 163 5.16 5.28 -25.34
CA GLY A 163 6.43 5.40 -24.60
C GLY A 163 7.59 5.81 -25.51
N ARG A 164 8.50 6.64 -24.99
CA ARG A 164 9.68 7.15 -25.71
C ARG A 164 10.95 7.11 -24.88
N ASP A 165 10.96 6.26 -23.85
CA ASP A 165 12.08 6.18 -22.92
C ASP A 165 13.29 5.49 -23.58
N ASP A 166 14.48 5.74 -23.04
CA ASP A 166 15.74 5.22 -23.58
C ASP A 166 15.83 3.68 -23.60
N SER A 167 14.93 2.97 -22.90
CA SER A 167 14.82 1.52 -22.90
C SER A 167 13.74 0.98 -23.86
N ALA A 168 12.87 1.83 -24.40
CA ALA A 168 11.68 1.50 -25.17
C ALA A 168 11.96 1.27 -26.67
N TRP A 169 12.94 0.42 -26.99
CA TRP A 169 13.38 0.12 -28.36
C TRP A 169 12.56 -0.96 -29.08
N VAL A 170 11.74 -1.70 -28.33
CA VAL A 170 10.89 -2.77 -28.86
C VAL A 170 9.43 -2.39 -28.64
N ILE A 171 8.61 -2.51 -29.69
CA ILE A 171 7.17 -2.29 -29.59
C ILE A 171 6.56 -3.53 -28.92
N ASP A 172 6.33 -3.43 -27.60
CA ASP A 172 5.83 -4.53 -26.77
C ASP A 172 4.33 -4.79 -26.93
N GLY A 173 3.92 -5.96 -27.41
CA GLY A 173 2.50 -6.32 -27.31
C GLY A 173 2.09 -7.65 -27.92
N VAL A 174 0.79 -7.94 -27.81
CA VAL A 174 0.12 -9.16 -28.31
C VAL A 174 0.20 -9.30 -29.85
N LEU A 175 0.73 -8.29 -30.55
CA LEU A 175 0.83 -8.28 -32.00
C LEU A 175 1.95 -9.20 -32.52
N ASP A 176 3.01 -9.41 -31.74
CA ASP A 176 4.06 -10.37 -32.07
C ASP A 176 3.66 -11.78 -31.62
N ARG A 177 3.31 -12.64 -32.59
CA ARG A 177 2.94 -14.05 -32.34
C ARG A 177 4.11 -14.90 -31.84
N ALA A 178 5.35 -14.46 -32.04
CA ALA A 178 6.52 -15.17 -31.53
C ALA A 178 6.68 -14.98 -30.01
N ARG A 179 6.17 -13.87 -29.46
CA ARG A 179 6.21 -13.55 -28.05
C ARG A 179 5.07 -14.24 -27.29
N PRO A 180 5.33 -14.94 -26.17
CA PRO A 180 4.27 -15.48 -25.34
C PRO A 180 3.39 -14.36 -24.75
N ALA A 181 2.07 -14.53 -24.83
CA ALA A 181 1.10 -13.59 -24.28
C ALA A 181 0.61 -13.96 -22.88
N ASN A 182 0.91 -15.18 -22.41
CA ASN A 182 0.50 -15.69 -21.10
C ASN A 182 1.47 -16.77 -20.58
N ARG A 183 1.27 -17.18 -19.32
CA ARG A 183 2.09 -18.17 -18.60
C ARG A 183 2.13 -19.54 -19.30
N ASP A 184 1.01 -20.01 -19.84
CA ASP A 184 0.94 -21.32 -20.47
C ASP A 184 1.74 -21.34 -21.79
N GLN A 185 1.63 -20.29 -22.59
CA GLN A 185 2.45 -20.13 -23.79
C GLN A 185 3.95 -20.03 -23.43
N LEU A 186 4.31 -19.34 -22.34
CA LEU A 186 5.69 -19.29 -21.89
C LEU A 186 6.20 -20.68 -21.48
N ARG A 187 5.39 -21.43 -20.72
CA ARG A 187 5.70 -22.80 -20.30
C ARG A 187 5.89 -23.72 -21.51
N GLU A 188 5.01 -23.64 -22.50
CA GLU A 188 5.12 -24.37 -23.76
C GLU A 188 6.41 -24.03 -24.50
N ARG A 189 6.73 -22.74 -24.67
CA ARG A 189 7.98 -22.29 -25.33
C ARG A 189 9.24 -22.77 -24.63
N LEU A 190 9.26 -22.73 -23.30
CA LEU A 190 10.41 -23.24 -22.52
C LEU A 190 10.54 -24.76 -22.65
N THR A 191 9.41 -25.47 -22.70
CA THR A 191 9.37 -26.93 -22.91
C THR A 191 9.87 -27.30 -24.31
N ASP A 192 9.41 -26.60 -25.34
CA ASP A 192 9.86 -26.77 -26.73
C ASP A 192 11.36 -26.48 -26.88
N ALA A 193 11.89 -25.55 -26.10
CA ALA A 193 13.32 -25.25 -26.03
C ALA A 193 14.13 -26.30 -25.23
N GLY A 194 13.49 -27.32 -24.67
CA GLY A 194 14.14 -28.41 -23.94
C GLY A 194 14.41 -28.10 -22.46
N LEU A 195 13.74 -27.11 -21.88
CA LEU A 195 13.75 -26.83 -20.45
C LEU A 195 12.49 -27.38 -19.78
N ARG A 196 12.57 -27.67 -18.48
CA ARG A 196 11.43 -28.06 -17.65
C ARG A 196 11.09 -26.92 -16.69
N PRO A 197 9.99 -26.18 -16.89
CA PRO A 197 9.51 -25.19 -15.93
C PRO A 197 9.21 -25.83 -14.58
N THR A 198 9.72 -25.24 -13.49
CA THR A 198 9.58 -25.78 -12.13
C THR A 198 8.84 -24.84 -11.18
N ALA A 199 8.93 -23.52 -11.37
CA ALA A 199 8.24 -22.53 -10.54
C ALA A 199 7.94 -21.25 -11.32
N CYS A 200 6.94 -20.49 -10.86
CA CYS A 200 6.53 -19.23 -11.48
C CYS A 200 6.07 -18.25 -10.41
N TRP A 201 6.58 -17.02 -10.44
CA TRP A 201 6.15 -15.93 -9.57
C TRP A 201 5.48 -14.81 -10.36
N ALA A 202 4.40 -14.27 -9.83
CA ALA A 202 3.73 -13.05 -10.26
C ALA A 202 4.41 -11.83 -9.62
N GLY A 203 4.87 -10.88 -10.45
CA GLY A 203 5.53 -9.65 -10.01
C GLY A 203 4.59 -8.45 -9.97
N TYR A 204 4.61 -7.71 -8.87
CA TYR A 204 3.83 -6.49 -8.62
C TYR A 204 4.71 -5.36 -8.05
N PRO A 205 4.29 -4.08 -8.19
CA PRO A 205 3.10 -3.58 -8.90
C PRO A 205 3.36 -3.21 -10.37
N ASP A 206 4.62 -3.17 -10.77
CA ASP A 206 5.06 -2.92 -12.13
C ASP A 206 6.27 -3.81 -12.47
N THR A 207 6.58 -3.92 -13.76
CA THR A 207 7.66 -4.76 -14.27
C THR A 207 9.05 -4.19 -14.01
N SER A 208 9.18 -2.86 -13.85
CA SER A 208 10.45 -2.17 -13.57
C SER A 208 10.76 -2.05 -12.08
N THR A 209 9.73 -2.03 -11.23
CA THR A 209 9.83 -1.79 -9.78
C THR A 209 9.08 -2.85 -8.99
N VAL A 210 9.48 -4.11 -9.16
CA VAL A 210 8.81 -5.25 -8.51
C VAL A 210 9.09 -5.24 -6.99
N THR A 211 8.14 -4.78 -6.18
CA THR A 211 8.21 -4.81 -4.71
C THR A 211 7.56 -6.04 -4.09
N ALA A 212 6.82 -6.83 -4.87
CA ALA A 212 6.30 -8.13 -4.46
C ALA A 212 6.45 -9.20 -5.56
N LEU A 213 6.96 -10.38 -5.20
CA LEU A 213 6.94 -11.61 -6.00
C LEU A 213 6.13 -12.65 -5.25
N LEU A 214 5.04 -13.13 -5.85
CA LEU A 214 4.13 -14.10 -5.25
C LEU A 214 4.11 -15.37 -6.09
N ASP A 215 4.21 -16.55 -5.47
CA ASP A 215 4.08 -17.82 -6.20
C ASP A 215 2.72 -17.87 -6.92
N ALA A 216 2.78 -18.00 -8.24
CA ALA A 216 1.62 -17.84 -9.09
C ALA A 216 0.59 -18.97 -8.90
N ASP A 217 1.04 -20.20 -8.63
CA ASP A 217 0.15 -21.35 -8.43
C ASP A 217 -0.52 -21.29 -7.04
N GLN A 218 0.16 -20.76 -6.03
CA GLN A 218 -0.43 -20.46 -4.72
C GLN A 218 -1.39 -19.27 -4.83
N LEU A 219 -1.07 -18.26 -5.64
CA LEU A 219 -1.92 -17.10 -5.87
C LEU A 219 -3.24 -17.48 -6.55
N ASP A 220 -3.21 -18.39 -7.53
CA ASP A 220 -4.41 -18.91 -8.22
C ASP A 220 -5.33 -19.69 -7.26
N ARG A 221 -4.75 -20.46 -6.33
CA ARG A 221 -5.50 -21.23 -5.32
C ARG A 221 -5.93 -20.39 -4.11
N GLY A 222 -5.26 -19.29 -3.86
CA GLY A 222 -5.30 -18.50 -2.63
C GLY A 222 -6.32 -17.36 -2.62
N ALA A 223 -7.45 -17.48 -3.32
CA ALA A 223 -8.45 -16.41 -3.55
C ALA A 223 -9.15 -15.82 -2.30
N GLY A 224 -8.63 -16.05 -1.10
CA GLY A 224 -9.07 -15.43 0.15
C GLY A 224 -7.95 -15.23 1.16
N SER A 225 -6.68 -15.34 0.74
CA SER A 225 -5.53 -15.20 1.62
C SER A 225 -5.36 -13.75 2.09
N GLY A 226 -5.44 -13.53 3.41
CA GLY A 226 -5.18 -12.22 4.02
C GLY A 226 -3.74 -11.75 3.81
N LEU A 227 -2.77 -12.67 3.71
CA LEU A 227 -1.39 -12.34 3.35
C LEU A 227 -1.30 -11.74 1.94
N PHE A 228 -1.85 -12.43 0.94
CA PHE A 228 -1.79 -11.95 -0.44
C PHE A 228 -2.58 -10.66 -0.62
N ASP A 229 -3.73 -10.52 0.06
CA ASP A 229 -4.51 -9.29 0.07
C ASP A 229 -3.66 -8.09 0.56
N ALA A 230 -3.04 -8.23 1.74
CA ALA A 230 -2.20 -7.18 2.32
C ALA A 230 -0.96 -6.86 1.45
N VAL A 231 -0.27 -7.88 0.93
CA VAL A 231 0.92 -7.70 0.10
C VAL A 231 0.59 -7.02 -1.23
N LEU A 232 -0.46 -7.48 -1.93
CA LEU A 232 -0.91 -6.86 -3.19
C LEU A 232 -1.38 -5.43 -2.96
N HIS A 233 -2.16 -5.20 -1.90
CA HIS A 233 -2.63 -3.87 -1.57
C HIS A 233 -1.46 -2.93 -1.29
N GLY A 234 -0.50 -3.34 -0.44
CA GLY A 234 0.67 -2.55 -0.11
C GLY A 234 1.58 -2.27 -1.31
N ALA A 235 1.86 -3.29 -2.12
CA ALA A 235 2.69 -3.15 -3.32
C ALA A 235 2.08 -2.14 -4.31
N CYS A 236 0.79 -2.28 -4.63
CA CYS A 236 0.11 -1.40 -5.58
C CYS A 236 -0.16 0.01 -5.02
N ALA A 237 -0.50 0.15 -3.73
CA ALA A 237 -0.67 1.47 -3.13
C ALA A 237 0.66 2.25 -3.11
N GLY A 238 1.77 1.58 -2.78
CA GLY A 238 3.09 2.18 -2.74
C GLY A 238 3.67 2.49 -4.12
N GLY A 239 3.67 1.54 -5.06
CA GLY A 239 4.33 1.74 -6.36
C GLY A 239 3.62 2.71 -7.30
N PHE A 240 2.35 3.03 -7.05
CA PHE A 240 1.61 4.04 -7.80
C PHE A 240 1.38 5.34 -7.01
N ALA A 241 1.94 5.47 -5.80
CA ALA A 241 1.61 6.57 -4.87
C ALA A 241 1.78 7.98 -5.45
N THR A 242 2.75 8.18 -6.35
CA THR A 242 3.05 9.48 -6.98
C THR A 242 2.45 9.63 -8.39
N GLY A 243 1.90 8.54 -8.95
CA GLY A 243 1.41 8.49 -10.32
C GLY A 243 -0.07 8.86 -10.45
N THR A 244 -0.44 9.39 -11.61
CA THR A 244 -1.85 9.48 -12.01
C THR A 244 -2.25 8.21 -12.75
N VAL A 245 -3.35 7.60 -12.31
CA VAL A 245 -3.83 6.30 -12.80
C VAL A 245 -5.29 6.41 -13.26
N LEU A 246 -5.75 5.51 -14.12
CA LEU A 246 -7.15 5.48 -14.55
C LEU A 246 -8.07 5.02 -13.40
N GLN A 247 -7.68 3.95 -12.71
CA GLN A 247 -8.42 3.32 -11.60
C GLN A 247 -7.44 2.96 -10.47
N ASP A 248 -7.95 2.83 -9.24
CA ASP A 248 -7.18 2.38 -8.07
C ASP A 248 -6.54 1.00 -8.31
N PRO A 249 -5.19 0.92 -8.42
CA PRO A 249 -4.48 -0.31 -8.70
C PRO A 249 -4.52 -1.28 -7.52
N ALA A 250 -4.52 -0.77 -6.29
CA ALA A 250 -4.53 -1.60 -5.10
C ALA A 250 -5.89 -2.29 -4.93
N ARG A 251 -6.98 -1.59 -5.27
CA ARG A 251 -8.31 -2.20 -5.32
C ARG A 251 -8.42 -3.25 -6.42
N LEU A 252 -7.96 -2.93 -7.63
CA LEU A 252 -8.01 -3.84 -8.77
C LEU A 252 -7.20 -5.13 -8.52
N ALA A 253 -6.03 -5.03 -7.89
CA ALA A 253 -5.22 -6.19 -7.53
C ALA A 253 -5.91 -7.10 -6.50
N VAL A 254 -6.54 -6.52 -5.47
CA VAL A 254 -7.29 -7.28 -4.47
C VAL A 254 -8.55 -7.91 -5.07
N ASP A 255 -9.28 -7.19 -5.93
CA ASP A 255 -10.43 -7.77 -6.65
C ASP A 255 -10.02 -8.93 -7.55
N ALA A 256 -8.89 -8.81 -8.24
CA ALA A 256 -8.31 -9.90 -9.03
C ALA A 256 -7.95 -11.11 -8.16
N LEU A 257 -7.40 -10.89 -6.96
CA LEU A 257 -7.12 -11.97 -5.99
C LEU A 257 -8.38 -12.73 -5.62
N HIS A 258 -9.43 -12.03 -5.18
CA HIS A 258 -10.69 -12.68 -4.76
C HIS A 258 -11.45 -13.31 -5.94
N ALA A 259 -11.17 -12.88 -7.17
CA ALA A 259 -11.67 -13.52 -8.40
C ALA A 259 -10.84 -14.73 -8.87
N GLY A 260 -9.71 -15.05 -8.21
CA GLY A 260 -8.79 -16.11 -8.65
C GLY A 260 -8.06 -15.76 -9.95
N ARG A 261 -7.81 -14.47 -10.19
CA ARG A 261 -7.21 -13.91 -11.42
C ARG A 261 -6.00 -13.02 -11.14
N ALA A 262 -5.52 -12.94 -9.90
CA ALA A 262 -4.38 -12.10 -9.56
C ALA A 262 -3.14 -12.52 -10.37
N ALA A 263 -2.80 -13.81 -10.45
CA ALA A 263 -1.64 -14.22 -11.25
C ALA A 263 -1.81 -13.88 -12.75
N ASP A 264 -3.02 -13.99 -13.31
CA ASP A 264 -3.31 -13.64 -14.71
C ASP A 264 -3.14 -12.14 -15.00
N LEU A 265 -3.43 -11.28 -14.01
CA LEU A 265 -3.34 -9.82 -14.11
C LEU A 265 -2.02 -9.25 -13.56
N ALA A 266 -1.09 -10.10 -13.11
CA ALA A 266 0.20 -9.65 -12.64
C ALA A 266 0.95 -8.87 -13.74
N PRO A 267 1.57 -7.73 -13.43
CA PRO A 267 2.39 -6.96 -14.38
C PRO A 267 3.41 -7.77 -15.19
N GLY A 268 4.02 -8.78 -14.58
CA GLY A 268 4.88 -9.71 -15.25
C GLY A 268 5.02 -11.02 -14.47
N TRP A 269 5.60 -12.01 -15.12
CA TRP A 269 5.86 -13.33 -14.54
C TRP A 269 7.34 -13.64 -14.58
N LEU A 270 7.85 -14.21 -13.51
CA LEU A 270 9.22 -14.69 -13.41
C LEU A 270 9.18 -16.22 -13.34
N MET A 271 9.68 -16.90 -14.36
CA MET A 271 9.63 -18.35 -14.48
C MET A 271 11.01 -18.97 -14.29
N LEU A 272 11.10 -19.94 -13.39
CA LEU A 272 12.27 -20.79 -13.21
C LEU A 272 12.08 -22.07 -14.02
N ALA A 273 13.05 -22.41 -14.85
CA ALA A 273 13.07 -23.65 -15.63
C ALA A 273 14.45 -24.30 -15.56
N ARG A 274 14.51 -25.63 -15.54
CA ARG A 274 15.74 -26.41 -15.43
C ARG A 274 16.04 -27.19 -16.70
N ARG A 275 17.31 -27.30 -17.07
CA ARG A 275 17.75 -28.14 -18.19
C ARG A 275 17.92 -29.59 -17.70
N PRO A 276 17.28 -30.59 -18.31
CA PRO A 276 17.45 -31.99 -17.91
C PRO A 276 18.91 -32.48 -18.04
N THR A 277 19.33 -33.42 -17.20
CA THR A 277 20.69 -34.00 -17.18
C THR A 277 20.87 -35.23 -18.10
N GLY A 278 19.81 -35.69 -18.78
CA GLY A 278 19.89 -36.73 -19.82
C GLY A 278 19.95 -38.19 -19.32
N SER A 279 20.03 -38.44 -18.00
CA SER A 279 19.86 -39.77 -17.41
C SER A 279 18.57 -39.82 -16.61
N GLU A 280 17.89 -40.97 -16.62
CA GLU A 280 16.58 -41.25 -16.02
C GLU A 280 16.49 -40.92 -14.50
N ASP A 281 16.37 -39.64 -14.14
CA ASP A 281 15.89 -39.27 -12.81
C ASP A 281 14.36 -39.21 -12.83
N ARG A 282 13.78 -40.41 -12.69
CA ARG A 282 12.42 -40.64 -12.20
C ARG A 282 12.32 -40.40 -10.68
N ALA A 283 13.40 -39.96 -10.03
CA ALA A 283 13.40 -39.47 -8.67
C ALA A 283 12.95 -37.99 -8.65
N GLU A 284 11.93 -37.70 -7.83
CA GLU A 284 11.40 -36.37 -7.62
C GLU A 284 12.50 -35.35 -7.25
N PRO A 285 12.38 -34.07 -7.68
CA PRO A 285 13.38 -33.05 -7.39
C PRO A 285 13.35 -32.72 -5.89
N THR A 286 14.28 -33.28 -5.13
CA THR A 286 14.42 -33.06 -3.68
C THR A 286 15.06 -31.71 -3.31
N THR A 287 15.29 -30.82 -4.27
CA THR A 287 15.85 -29.47 -4.04
C THR A 287 14.89 -28.31 -4.30
N ASP A 288 13.67 -28.55 -4.79
CA ASP A 288 12.66 -27.50 -4.99
C ASP A 288 11.83 -27.21 -3.71
N GLY A 289 12.02 -28.00 -2.64
CA GLY A 289 11.23 -27.94 -1.40
C GLY A 289 11.45 -26.72 -0.49
N ASN A 290 12.07 -25.64 -0.97
CA ASN A 290 12.33 -24.44 -0.15
C ASN A 290 12.26 -23.11 -0.92
N LEU A 291 11.53 -23.10 -2.03
CA LEU A 291 11.24 -21.89 -2.78
C LEU A 291 10.20 -21.01 -2.06
N PRO A 292 10.29 -19.68 -2.17
CA PRO A 292 9.39 -18.78 -1.46
C PRO A 292 8.02 -18.71 -2.12
N VAL A 293 7.00 -18.75 -1.27
CA VAL A 293 5.59 -18.47 -1.63
C VAL A 293 5.37 -16.98 -1.83
N ALA A 294 6.05 -16.14 -1.05
CA ALA A 294 6.01 -14.69 -1.21
C ALA A 294 7.36 -14.08 -0.86
N LEU A 295 7.75 -13.07 -1.63
CA LEU A 295 8.84 -12.15 -1.34
C LEU A 295 8.28 -10.74 -1.44
N ALA A 296 8.29 -9.98 -0.35
CA ALA A 296 7.70 -8.65 -0.32
C ALA A 296 8.64 -7.65 0.35
N GLN A 297 8.85 -6.51 -0.31
CA GLN A 297 9.52 -5.36 0.27
C GLN A 297 8.45 -4.42 0.83
N THR A 298 8.35 -4.38 2.16
CA THR A 298 7.36 -3.58 2.90
C THR A 298 8.06 -2.62 3.84
N GLY A 299 7.61 -1.37 3.93
CA GLY A 299 8.12 -0.38 4.90
C GLY A 299 9.36 0.39 4.42
N GLN A 300 10.15 0.91 5.36
CA GLN A 300 11.31 1.77 5.07
C GLN A 300 12.42 1.06 4.28
N PRO A 301 13.18 1.80 3.46
CA PRO A 301 14.43 1.31 2.87
C PRO A 301 15.41 0.80 3.95
N GLY A 302 16.05 -0.35 3.71
CA GLY A 302 17.12 -0.89 4.58
C GLY A 302 16.73 -2.07 5.49
N ILE A 303 15.46 -2.49 5.50
CA ILE A 303 14.99 -3.64 6.29
C ILE A 303 15.12 -4.98 5.54
N GLY A 304 15.31 -4.93 4.22
CA GLY A 304 15.38 -6.09 3.35
C GLY A 304 14.01 -6.59 2.88
N VAL A 305 13.99 -7.81 2.35
CA VAL A 305 12.82 -8.46 1.75
C VAL A 305 12.24 -9.48 2.73
N LEU A 306 10.95 -9.37 3.02
CA LEU A 306 10.22 -10.40 3.76
C LEU A 306 10.05 -11.65 2.92
N GLU A 307 10.31 -12.81 3.48
CA GLU A 307 10.13 -14.10 2.80
C GLU A 307 9.05 -14.93 3.52
N VAL A 308 8.21 -15.59 2.73
CA VAL A 308 7.24 -16.57 3.22
C VAL A 308 7.53 -17.89 2.54
N LEU A 309 7.70 -18.94 3.34
CA LEU A 309 7.99 -20.29 2.88
C LEU A 309 6.79 -21.20 3.15
N GLU A 310 6.59 -22.20 2.28
CA GLU A 310 5.67 -23.30 2.56
C GLU A 310 6.31 -24.26 3.56
N GLY A 311 5.55 -24.67 4.58
CA GLY A 311 6.00 -25.59 5.61
C GLY A 311 4.93 -26.66 5.92
N PRO A 312 5.28 -27.67 6.73
CA PRO A 312 4.37 -28.81 7.02
C PRO A 312 3.05 -28.40 7.67
N SER A 313 3.05 -27.29 8.41
CA SER A 313 1.89 -26.75 9.13
C SER A 313 1.27 -25.52 8.44
N GLY A 314 1.55 -25.33 7.15
CA GLY A 314 1.18 -24.14 6.38
C GLY A 314 2.34 -23.17 6.22
N TRP A 315 2.03 -21.94 5.85
CA TRP A 315 3.04 -20.92 5.56
C TRP A 315 3.73 -20.43 6.84
N ARG A 316 5.02 -20.12 6.72
CA ARG A 316 5.83 -19.56 7.79
C ARG A 316 6.62 -18.36 7.29
N TRP A 317 6.84 -17.41 8.19
CA TRP A 317 7.75 -16.33 7.94
C TRP A 317 9.19 -16.82 7.90
N ASN A 318 9.99 -16.22 7.02
CA ASN A 318 11.43 -16.35 6.99
C ASN A 318 12.05 -14.96 6.75
N LEU A 319 13.22 -14.73 7.34
CA LEU A 319 13.98 -13.51 7.11
C LEU A 319 15.16 -13.85 6.21
N ALA A 320 15.16 -13.31 4.99
CA ALA A 320 16.37 -13.27 4.19
C ALA A 320 17.33 -12.26 4.85
N ALA A 321 18.47 -12.73 5.36
CA ALA A 321 19.46 -11.84 5.97
C ALA A 321 19.88 -10.76 4.96
N PRO A 322 19.91 -9.47 5.34
CA PRO A 322 20.41 -8.42 4.47
C PRO A 322 21.91 -8.65 4.17
N THR A 323 22.29 -8.54 2.90
CA THR A 323 23.69 -8.61 2.48
C THR A 323 24.39 -7.33 2.89
N GLY A 324 25.17 -7.37 3.96
CA GLY A 324 26.17 -6.33 4.24
C GLY A 324 25.67 -4.89 4.27
N ALA A 325 24.55 -4.61 4.96
CA ALA A 325 24.29 -3.29 5.48
C ALA A 325 24.61 -3.33 6.99
N SER A 326 25.51 -2.44 7.43
CA SER A 326 25.57 -2.05 8.84
C SER A 326 24.13 -1.83 9.27
N VAL A 327 23.66 -2.57 10.28
CA VAL A 327 22.54 -2.10 11.09
C VAL A 327 22.95 -0.67 11.41
N LEU A 328 22.30 0.31 10.78
CA LEU A 328 22.53 1.70 11.13
C LEU A 328 22.25 1.70 12.62
N ALA A 329 23.31 1.90 13.42
CA ALA A 329 23.19 1.94 14.86
C ALA A 329 22.01 2.88 15.12
N ALA A 330 21.00 2.35 15.81
CA ALA A 330 19.76 3.08 16.08
C ALA A 330 20.18 4.51 16.43
N PRO A 331 19.71 5.53 15.70
CA PRO A 331 20.18 6.89 15.92
C PRO A 331 20.11 7.17 17.42
N PRO A 332 21.02 7.96 18.01
CA PRO A 332 21.10 8.16 19.46
C PRO A 332 19.82 8.74 20.11
N PHE A 333 18.75 8.93 19.33
CA PHE A 333 17.41 9.37 19.70
C PHE A 333 16.28 8.34 19.41
N ALA A 334 16.60 7.07 19.08
CA ALA A 334 15.62 6.01 18.82
C ALA A 334 14.65 5.75 19.99
N SER A 335 14.98 6.23 21.20
CA SER A 335 14.09 6.22 22.37
C SER A 335 12.87 7.15 22.26
N ARG A 336 12.67 7.85 21.13
CA ARG A 336 11.52 8.74 20.88
C ARG A 336 10.62 8.32 19.72
N GLU A 337 10.89 7.22 19.03
CA GLU A 337 10.03 6.73 17.95
C GLU A 337 8.78 6.08 18.54
N ALA A 338 7.60 6.39 17.99
CA ALA A 338 6.33 5.84 18.50
C ALA A 338 6.12 4.36 18.11
N ALA A 339 6.78 3.93 17.04
CA ALA A 339 6.77 2.56 16.54
C ALA A 339 8.14 2.21 15.96
N TYR A 340 8.52 0.95 16.09
CA TYR A 340 9.74 0.40 15.50
C TYR A 340 9.43 -0.94 14.84
N ARG A 341 10.32 -1.38 13.95
CA ARG A 341 10.22 -2.71 13.35
C ARG A 341 11.23 -3.66 14.00
N ASP A 342 10.74 -4.81 14.43
CA ASP A 342 11.48 -5.95 14.93
C ASP A 342 11.33 -7.09 13.92
N PRO A 343 12.26 -7.22 12.94
CA PRO A 343 12.21 -8.31 11.98
C PRO A 343 12.22 -9.68 12.66
N GLY A 344 12.89 -9.82 13.82
CA GLY A 344 12.98 -11.07 14.59
C GLY A 344 11.63 -11.60 15.09
N ALA A 345 10.58 -10.78 15.11
CA ALA A 345 9.21 -11.23 15.40
C ALA A 345 8.62 -12.12 14.28
N LEU A 346 9.23 -12.12 13.08
CA LEU A 346 8.81 -12.92 11.92
C LEU A 346 9.42 -14.33 11.93
N THR A 347 9.16 -15.08 13.00
CA THR A 347 9.72 -16.43 13.22
C THR A 347 8.66 -17.53 13.33
N GLY A 348 7.38 -17.18 13.15
CA GLY A 348 6.22 -18.06 13.35
C GLY A 348 5.42 -18.40 12.09
N PRO A 349 4.34 -19.18 12.25
CA PRO A 349 3.39 -19.45 11.17
C PRO A 349 2.70 -18.15 10.74
N VAL A 350 2.43 -18.02 9.44
CA VAL A 350 1.61 -16.93 8.92
C VAL A 350 0.16 -17.22 9.29
N PRO A 351 -0.55 -16.31 9.97
CA PRO A 351 -1.95 -16.49 10.30
C PRO A 351 -2.81 -16.67 9.05
N ALA A 352 -3.58 -17.76 9.01
CA ALA A 352 -4.57 -18.00 7.96
C ALA A 352 -5.83 -17.16 8.18
N GLY A 353 -6.57 -16.87 7.11
CA GLY A 353 -7.83 -16.14 7.16
C GLY A 353 -7.92 -15.04 6.10
N ARG A 354 -9.00 -14.26 6.15
CA ARG A 354 -9.23 -13.09 5.29
C ARG A 354 -8.86 -11.82 6.02
N LEU A 355 -8.38 -10.80 5.31
CA LEU A 355 -8.05 -9.52 5.90
C LEU A 355 -9.31 -8.80 6.42
N LEU A 356 -9.28 -8.29 7.66
CA LEU A 356 -10.42 -7.66 8.31
C LEU A 356 -10.92 -6.46 7.50
N ARG A 357 -10.02 -5.62 6.99
CA ARG A 357 -10.36 -4.50 6.11
C ARG A 357 -11.21 -4.93 4.91
N THR A 358 -10.84 -6.02 4.25
CA THR A 358 -11.56 -6.53 3.08
C THR A 358 -12.95 -7.02 3.45
N LEU A 359 -13.08 -7.72 4.58
CA LEU A 359 -14.38 -8.17 5.10
C LEU A 359 -15.30 -7.00 5.45
N LEU A 360 -14.77 -5.98 6.13
CA LEU A 360 -15.53 -4.77 6.48
C LEU A 360 -15.96 -4.00 5.23
N LEU A 361 -15.08 -3.88 4.23
CA LEU A 361 -15.38 -3.19 2.99
C LEU A 361 -16.46 -3.93 2.18
N ASP A 362 -16.37 -5.26 2.04
CA ASP A 362 -17.39 -6.08 1.37
C ASP A 362 -18.75 -5.95 2.08
N ALA A 363 -18.77 -6.01 3.42
CA ALA A 363 -19.99 -5.82 4.21
C ALA A 363 -20.58 -4.41 4.05
N ALA A 364 -19.74 -3.36 4.00
CA ALA A 364 -20.18 -1.99 3.76
C ALA A 364 -20.78 -1.81 2.36
N LEU A 365 -20.14 -2.34 1.32
CA LEU A 365 -20.62 -2.30 -0.06
C LEU A 365 -21.97 -3.01 -0.23
N ARG A 366 -22.15 -4.15 0.44
CA ARG A 366 -23.43 -4.90 0.48
C ARG A 366 -24.47 -4.30 1.43
N ARG A 367 -24.09 -3.28 2.21
CA ARG A 367 -24.91 -2.69 3.28
C ARG A 367 -25.35 -3.71 4.35
N ASP A 368 -24.52 -4.72 4.58
CA ASP A 368 -24.76 -5.75 5.59
C ASP A 368 -24.31 -5.25 6.98
N LEU A 369 -25.20 -4.53 7.64
CA LEU A 369 -24.96 -4.00 8.99
C LEU A 369 -24.83 -5.10 10.05
N ALA A 370 -25.35 -6.31 9.82
CA ALA A 370 -25.24 -7.41 10.75
C ALA A 370 -23.84 -8.03 10.72
N ALA A 371 -23.31 -8.25 9.51
CA ALA A 371 -21.93 -8.68 9.32
C ALA A 371 -20.93 -7.64 9.85
N LEU A 372 -21.14 -6.35 9.56
CA LEU A 372 -20.31 -5.27 10.10
C LEU A 372 -20.27 -5.29 11.64
N ARG A 373 -21.44 -5.38 12.29
CA ARG A 373 -21.52 -5.44 13.76
C ARG A 373 -20.75 -6.63 14.32
N THR A 374 -20.95 -7.82 13.75
CA THR A 374 -20.29 -9.05 14.19
C THR A 374 -18.77 -8.93 14.07
N LEU A 375 -18.28 -8.46 12.91
CA LEU A 375 -16.84 -8.32 12.66
C LEU A 375 -16.19 -7.29 13.58
N LEU A 376 -16.86 -6.16 13.82
CA LEU A 376 -16.36 -5.08 14.68
C LEU A 376 -16.38 -5.46 16.17
N GLN A 377 -17.43 -6.16 16.63
CA GLN A 377 -17.49 -6.70 17.99
C GLN A 377 -16.39 -7.74 18.23
N GLY A 378 -16.17 -8.64 17.27
CA GLY A 378 -15.08 -9.62 17.36
C GLY A 378 -13.70 -8.96 17.38
N TYR A 379 -13.48 -7.93 16.56
CA TYR A 379 -12.23 -7.16 16.56
C TYR A 379 -12.00 -6.42 17.89
N ALA A 380 -13.03 -5.76 18.43
CA ALA A 380 -12.92 -5.05 19.69
C ALA A 380 -12.74 -5.99 20.89
N GLY A 381 -13.45 -7.12 20.91
CA GLY A 381 -13.26 -8.18 21.91
C GLY A 381 -11.83 -8.75 21.88
N TRP A 382 -11.32 -9.04 20.67
CA TRP A 382 -9.95 -9.49 20.50
C TRP A 382 -8.92 -8.46 21.00
N LEU A 383 -9.11 -7.16 20.71
CA LEU A 383 -8.23 -6.11 21.25
C LEU A 383 -8.29 -6.04 22.78
N ALA A 384 -9.47 -6.20 23.37
CA ALA A 384 -9.63 -6.23 24.82
C ALA A 384 -8.87 -7.41 25.46
N ASP A 385 -8.86 -8.57 24.81
CA ASP A 385 -8.08 -9.74 25.25
C ASP A 385 -6.56 -9.51 25.19
N GLN A 386 -6.09 -8.54 24.38
CA GLN A 386 -4.68 -8.14 24.33
C GLN A 386 -4.30 -7.07 25.37
N ALA A 387 -5.28 -6.48 26.06
CA ALA A 387 -5.03 -5.40 27.01
C ALA A 387 -4.48 -5.95 28.34
N GLY A 388 -3.49 -5.25 28.89
CA GLY A 388 -3.03 -5.47 30.26
C GLY A 388 -4.08 -5.10 31.31
N ALA A 389 -3.79 -5.38 32.58
CA ALA A 389 -4.69 -5.05 33.69
C ALA A 389 -5.00 -3.53 33.83
N ASP A 390 -4.16 -2.68 33.24
CA ASP A 390 -4.31 -1.23 33.16
C ASP A 390 -5.13 -0.76 31.94
N GLY A 391 -5.65 -1.68 31.13
CA GLY A 391 -6.42 -1.38 29.92
C GLY A 391 -5.57 -0.88 28.76
N ARG A 392 -4.25 -1.08 28.80
CA ARG A 392 -3.32 -0.68 27.74
C ARG A 392 -2.86 -1.88 26.92
N ILE A 393 -2.68 -1.67 25.62
CA ILE A 393 -2.21 -2.68 24.66
C ILE A 393 -0.79 -2.31 24.23
N ALA A 394 0.11 -3.29 24.24
CA ALA A 394 1.52 -3.10 23.85
C ALA A 394 1.90 -3.92 22.60
N GLY A 395 3.10 -3.70 22.07
CA GLY A 395 3.67 -4.52 20.99
C GLY A 395 2.92 -4.39 19.66
N ALA A 396 2.82 -5.50 18.92
CA ALA A 396 2.20 -5.51 17.60
C ALA A 396 0.67 -5.34 17.64
N ALA A 397 0.01 -5.87 18.67
CA ALA A 397 -1.42 -5.68 18.88
C ALA A 397 -1.79 -4.20 19.04
N ALA A 398 -0.92 -3.39 19.65
CA ALA A 398 -1.13 -1.96 19.77
C ALA A 398 -1.15 -1.25 18.39
N LEU A 399 -0.50 -1.82 17.37
CA LEU A 399 -0.46 -1.31 15.99
C LEU A 399 -1.42 -2.05 15.04
N ALA A 400 -2.20 -3.00 15.53
CA ALA A 400 -3.03 -3.89 14.72
C ALA A 400 -4.31 -3.20 14.20
N SER A 401 -4.15 -2.42 13.14
CA SER A 401 -5.23 -1.82 12.37
C SER A 401 -5.92 -2.86 11.46
N THR A 402 -7.06 -2.52 10.87
CA THR A 402 -7.88 -3.47 10.07
C THR A 402 -7.17 -4.02 8.82
N ASP A 403 -6.12 -3.34 8.34
CA ASP A 403 -5.23 -3.73 7.25
C ASP A 403 -4.07 -4.65 7.68
N ASN A 404 -3.92 -4.94 8.98
CA ASN A 404 -2.93 -5.87 9.53
C ASN A 404 -3.56 -6.94 10.46
N VAL A 405 -4.87 -7.13 10.38
CA VAL A 405 -5.60 -8.14 11.16
C VAL A 405 -6.28 -9.11 10.21
N VAL A 406 -6.05 -10.41 10.40
CA VAL A 406 -6.76 -11.47 9.67
C VAL A 406 -7.82 -12.11 10.54
N VAL A 407 -8.89 -12.58 9.89
CA VAL A 407 -10.04 -13.23 10.50
C VAL A 407 -10.20 -14.63 9.92
N ALA A 408 -10.22 -15.64 10.79
CA ALA A 408 -10.48 -17.03 10.45
C ALA A 408 -11.59 -17.61 11.33
N GLY A 409 -12.83 -17.50 10.84
CA GLY A 409 -14.01 -17.79 11.64
C GLY A 409 -14.23 -16.69 12.67
N ASP A 410 -14.17 -17.05 13.95
CA ASP A 410 -14.25 -16.17 15.12
C ASP A 410 -12.89 -15.73 15.66
N ARG A 411 -11.79 -16.22 15.06
CA ARG A 411 -10.42 -15.92 15.52
C ARG A 411 -9.82 -14.75 14.76
N TYR A 412 -9.16 -13.88 15.50
CA TYR A 412 -8.45 -12.70 15.02
C TYR A 412 -6.97 -12.81 15.34
N ALA A 413 -6.10 -12.39 14.42
CA ALA A 413 -4.66 -12.41 14.62
C ALA A 413 -3.97 -11.27 13.84
N VAL A 414 -2.84 -10.79 14.38
CA VAL A 414 -1.96 -9.84 13.68
C VAL A 414 -1.25 -10.56 12.54
N LEU A 415 -1.32 -10.03 11.32
CA LEU A 415 -0.70 -10.63 10.14
C LEU A 415 0.83 -10.44 10.14
N ASP A 416 1.29 -9.19 10.16
CA ASP A 416 2.69 -8.80 10.27
C ASP A 416 2.97 -8.32 11.72
N PRO A 417 3.54 -9.19 12.58
CA PRO A 417 3.90 -8.83 13.95
C PRO A 417 5.23 -8.06 14.06
N SER A 418 5.92 -7.80 12.94
CA SER A 418 7.22 -7.11 12.97
C SER A 418 7.11 -5.66 13.41
N TRP A 419 6.00 -4.99 13.15
CA TRP A 419 5.78 -3.63 13.62
C TRP A 419 5.29 -3.63 15.06
N ARG A 420 5.97 -2.88 15.93
CA ARG A 420 5.70 -2.83 17.36
C ARG A 420 5.59 -1.40 17.85
N ALA A 421 4.60 -1.12 18.68
CA ALA A 421 4.54 0.15 19.39
C ALA A 421 5.67 0.20 20.43
N THR A 422 6.33 1.35 20.54
CA THR A 422 7.36 1.60 21.56
C THR A 422 6.74 1.65 22.95
N ASP A 423 5.62 2.37 23.07
CA ASP A 423 4.85 2.50 24.30
C ASP A 423 3.49 1.79 24.16
N ALA A 424 2.98 1.27 25.28
CA ALA A 424 1.62 0.75 25.33
C ALA A 424 0.61 1.88 25.12
N LEU A 425 -0.47 1.64 24.38
CA LEU A 425 -1.53 2.60 24.07
C LEU A 425 -2.84 2.22 24.79
N PRO A 426 -3.69 3.18 25.20
CA PRO A 426 -5.02 2.85 25.72
C PRO A 426 -5.84 2.03 24.72
N GLY A 427 -6.55 0.99 25.17
CA GLY A 427 -7.30 0.09 24.28
C GLY A 427 -8.32 0.80 23.39
N ASP A 428 -9.07 1.76 23.94
CA ASP A 428 -10.04 2.55 23.17
C ASP A 428 -9.38 3.42 22.09
N VAL A 429 -8.15 3.91 22.34
CA VAL A 429 -7.37 4.67 21.34
C VAL A 429 -6.89 3.74 20.23
N VAL A 430 -6.49 2.50 20.54
CA VAL A 430 -6.10 1.49 19.53
C VAL A 430 -7.29 1.12 18.64
N LEU A 431 -8.45 0.86 19.24
CA LEU A 431 -9.69 0.58 18.51
C LEU A 431 -10.09 1.78 17.63
N ALA A 432 -10.14 2.99 18.21
CA ALA A 432 -10.49 4.20 17.49
C ALA A 432 -9.53 4.47 16.32
N ARG A 433 -8.24 4.18 16.47
CA ARG A 433 -7.24 4.34 15.39
C ARG A 433 -7.50 3.40 14.22
N GLY A 434 -7.72 2.11 14.51
CA GLY A 434 -8.04 1.11 13.48
C GLY A 434 -9.34 1.44 12.73
N LEU A 435 -10.36 1.89 13.47
CA LEU A 435 -11.64 2.34 12.91
C LEU A 435 -11.51 3.64 12.11
N TRP A 436 -10.72 4.59 12.58
CA TRP A 436 -10.48 5.86 11.89
C TRP A 436 -9.80 5.64 10.55
N ARG A 437 -8.74 4.81 10.49
CA ARG A 437 -8.08 4.45 9.22
C ARG A 437 -9.06 3.83 8.23
N PHE A 438 -9.91 2.91 8.71
CA PHE A 438 -10.95 2.30 7.88
C PHE A 438 -11.98 3.33 7.39
N ALA A 439 -12.47 4.20 8.27
CA ALA A 439 -13.43 5.25 7.94
C ALA A 439 -12.85 6.25 6.93
N ALA A 440 -11.60 6.69 7.13
CA ALA A 440 -10.89 7.58 6.21
C ALA A 440 -10.76 6.95 4.83
N GLY A 441 -10.32 5.68 4.75
CA GLY A 441 -10.22 4.97 3.47
C GLY A 441 -11.57 4.69 2.80
N LEU A 442 -12.61 4.41 3.58
CA LEU A 442 -13.97 4.18 3.07
C LEU A 442 -14.53 5.46 2.43
N LEU A 443 -14.39 6.59 3.13
CA LEU A 443 -14.92 7.88 2.70
C LEU A 443 -14.10 8.50 1.57
N THR A 444 -12.79 8.67 1.73
CA THR A 444 -11.97 9.31 0.67
C THR A 444 -11.89 8.44 -0.58
N GLY A 445 -11.90 7.11 -0.44
CA GLY A 445 -11.94 6.16 -1.55
C GLY A 445 -13.26 6.12 -2.34
N GLY A 446 -14.31 6.79 -1.86
CA GLY A 446 -15.60 6.89 -2.57
C GLY A 446 -16.40 5.58 -2.59
N TYR A 447 -16.16 4.69 -1.63
CA TYR A 447 -16.86 3.41 -1.56
C TYR A 447 -18.31 3.59 -1.13
N ALA A 448 -19.21 2.79 -1.72
CA ALA A 448 -20.61 2.77 -1.30
C ALA A 448 -20.73 2.27 0.15
N HIS A 449 -21.49 2.98 0.97
CA HIS A 449 -21.68 2.66 2.39
C HIS A 449 -23.09 3.00 2.88
N PRO A 450 -23.57 2.41 3.99
CA PRO A 450 -24.94 2.58 4.47
C PRO A 450 -25.19 3.89 5.24
N TRP A 451 -24.16 4.61 5.65
CA TRP A 451 -24.29 5.83 6.46
C TRP A 451 -24.53 7.10 5.63
N SER A 452 -25.00 8.17 6.27
CA SER A 452 -25.27 9.44 5.60
C SER A 452 -24.00 10.13 5.13
N SER A 453 -24.10 10.82 3.98
CA SER A 453 -23.01 11.62 3.42
C SER A 453 -22.66 12.87 4.25
N THR A 454 -23.44 13.18 5.29
CA THR A 454 -23.18 14.27 6.25
C THR A 454 -22.08 13.95 7.26
N LEU A 455 -21.71 12.67 7.43
CA LEU A 455 -20.75 12.28 8.46
C LEU A 455 -19.33 12.61 8.01
N ASP A 456 -18.60 13.33 8.85
CA ASP A 456 -17.16 13.46 8.77
C ASP A 456 -16.47 12.14 9.19
N VAL A 457 -15.16 12.03 8.91
CA VAL A 457 -14.39 10.82 9.25
C VAL A 457 -14.47 10.49 10.73
N ALA A 458 -14.38 11.51 11.60
CA ALA A 458 -14.50 11.34 13.04
C ALA A 458 -15.90 10.85 13.46
N GLY A 459 -16.96 11.40 12.88
CA GLY A 459 -18.34 10.98 13.13
C GLY A 459 -18.60 9.55 12.69
N LEU A 460 -18.08 9.13 11.53
CA LEU A 460 -18.18 7.73 11.11
C LEU A 460 -17.40 6.81 12.05
N THR A 461 -16.21 7.21 12.50
CA THR A 461 -15.42 6.45 13.49
C THR A 461 -16.19 6.20 14.78
N VAL A 462 -16.88 7.22 15.30
CA VAL A 462 -17.76 7.11 16.48
C VAL A 462 -18.90 6.10 16.23
N VAL A 463 -19.54 6.16 15.06
CA VAL A 463 -20.62 5.22 14.69
C VAL A 463 -20.09 3.77 14.62
N LEU A 464 -18.90 3.57 14.04
CA LEU A 464 -18.26 2.25 13.98
C LEU A 464 -17.87 1.76 15.38
N GLY A 465 -17.42 2.64 16.27
CA GLY A 465 -17.16 2.31 17.68
C GLY A 465 -18.43 1.83 18.39
N GLY A 466 -19.55 2.52 18.19
CA GLY A 466 -20.84 2.10 18.71
C GLY A 466 -21.31 0.75 18.15
N LEU A 467 -21.05 0.46 16.87
CA LEU A 467 -21.30 -0.86 16.29
C LEU A 467 -20.40 -1.95 16.87
N ALA A 468 -19.16 -1.60 17.23
CA ALA A 468 -18.25 -2.49 17.95
C ALA A 468 -18.66 -2.72 19.42
N GLY A 469 -19.63 -1.95 19.95
CA GLY A 469 -20.08 -2.03 21.33
C GLY A 469 -19.32 -1.13 22.31
N HIS A 470 -18.54 -0.16 21.81
CA HIS A 470 -17.72 0.75 22.61
C HIS A 470 -18.22 2.20 22.47
N ASP A 471 -18.16 2.96 23.57
CA ASP A 471 -18.51 4.38 23.59
C ASP A 471 -17.32 5.25 23.18
N VAL A 472 -17.00 5.23 21.88
CA VAL A 472 -15.95 6.07 21.30
C VAL A 472 -16.49 7.48 21.10
N ASN A 473 -15.82 8.48 21.65
CA ASN A 473 -16.16 9.88 21.46
C ASN A 473 -15.13 10.61 20.57
N ARG A 474 -15.42 11.85 20.16
CA ARG A 474 -14.54 12.64 19.28
C ARG A 474 -13.18 12.97 19.91
N GLU A 475 -13.08 13.05 21.23
CA GLU A 475 -11.81 13.29 21.93
C GLU A 475 -10.90 12.05 21.83
N THR A 476 -11.46 10.85 22.03
CA THR A 476 -10.75 9.59 21.79
C THR A 476 -10.30 9.46 20.34
N VAL A 477 -11.14 9.87 19.37
CA VAL A 477 -10.75 9.89 17.96
C VAL A 477 -9.59 10.85 17.71
N ALA A 478 -9.61 12.06 18.27
CA ALA A 478 -8.48 13.00 18.12
C ALA A 478 -7.17 12.41 18.69
N GLN A 479 -7.21 11.77 19.87
CA GLN A 479 -6.05 11.07 20.43
C GLN A 479 -5.57 9.93 19.53
N ALA A 480 -6.50 9.22 18.88
CA ALA A 480 -6.16 8.17 17.92
C ALA A 480 -5.49 8.71 16.66
N VAL A 481 -5.92 9.87 16.16
CA VAL A 481 -5.28 10.55 15.01
C VAL A 481 -3.87 11.03 15.37
N GLU A 482 -3.66 11.57 16.57
CA GLU A 482 -2.31 11.93 17.05
C GLU A 482 -1.38 10.70 17.14
N ALA A 483 -1.90 9.58 17.67
CA ALA A 483 -1.15 8.32 17.70
C ALA A 483 -0.82 7.84 16.28
N GLU A 484 -1.77 7.93 15.35
CA GLU A 484 -1.59 7.56 13.95
C GLU A 484 -0.52 8.41 13.25
N ALA A 485 -0.52 9.72 13.48
CA ALA A 485 0.48 10.63 12.94
C ALA A 485 1.87 10.33 13.50
N ALA A 486 1.97 10.04 14.80
CA ALA A 486 3.23 9.68 15.44
C ALA A 486 3.80 8.36 14.91
N ILE A 487 2.93 7.35 14.72
CA ILE A 487 3.29 6.04 14.17
C ILE A 487 3.71 6.19 12.70
N THR A 488 2.88 6.80 11.85
CA THR A 488 3.19 7.00 10.43
C THR A 488 4.44 7.86 10.22
N GLY A 489 4.64 8.87 11.08
CA GLY A 489 5.86 9.66 11.10
C GLY A 489 7.10 8.81 11.39
N ALA A 490 7.04 7.90 12.37
CA ALA A 490 8.11 6.94 12.62
C ALA A 490 8.33 5.99 11.42
N LEU A 491 7.23 5.47 10.85
CA LEU A 491 7.26 4.59 9.66
C LEU A 491 7.88 5.27 8.44
N HIS A 492 7.83 6.59 8.31
CA HIS A 492 8.35 7.32 7.15
C HIS A 492 9.62 8.12 7.46
N GLY A 493 10.14 8.03 8.69
CA GLY A 493 11.36 8.72 9.10
C GLY A 493 11.21 10.24 9.09
N LEU A 494 9.98 10.72 9.34
CA LEU A 494 9.68 12.14 9.36
C LEU A 494 10.31 12.80 10.59
N ASP A 495 10.84 14.00 10.41
CA ASP A 495 11.30 14.83 11.51
C ASP A 495 10.12 15.37 12.34
N THR A 496 10.41 16.21 13.33
CA THR A 496 9.36 16.76 14.20
C THR A 496 8.37 17.64 13.45
N ASP A 497 8.84 18.45 12.52
CA ASP A 497 7.99 19.37 11.75
C ASP A 497 7.10 18.59 10.77
N GLY A 498 7.66 17.59 10.08
CA GLY A 498 6.92 16.67 9.23
C GLY A 498 5.85 15.89 9.99
N ARG A 499 6.12 15.48 11.24
CA ARG A 499 5.11 14.84 12.11
C ARG A 499 3.97 15.78 12.48
N VAL A 500 4.26 17.05 12.78
CA VAL A 500 3.22 18.05 13.09
C VAL A 500 2.39 18.38 11.85
N SER A 501 3.03 18.49 10.67
CA SER A 501 2.32 18.67 9.39
C SER A 501 1.38 17.49 9.15
N LEU A 502 1.88 16.25 9.29
CA LEU A 502 1.09 15.05 9.11
C LEU A 502 -0.08 14.99 10.08
N ALA A 503 0.12 15.29 11.37
CA ALA A 503 -0.97 15.33 12.34
C ALA A 503 -2.06 16.34 11.94
N THR A 504 -1.65 17.51 11.46
CA THR A 504 -2.57 18.56 10.98
C THR A 504 -3.35 18.08 9.75
N GLU A 505 -2.66 17.44 8.79
CA GLU A 505 -3.27 16.88 7.59
C GLU A 505 -4.29 15.78 7.91
N LEU A 506 -3.94 14.84 8.81
CA LEU A 506 -4.85 13.75 9.20
C LEU A 506 -6.08 14.27 9.96
N HIS A 507 -5.96 15.35 10.75
CA HIS A 507 -7.10 16.00 11.39
C HIS A 507 -8.01 16.73 10.40
N ALA A 508 -7.45 17.20 9.28
CA ALA A 508 -8.16 17.97 8.27
C ALA A 508 -8.87 17.11 7.22
N VAL A 509 -8.73 15.77 7.25
CA VAL A 509 -9.31 14.87 6.24
C VAL A 509 -10.83 15.02 6.19
N GLU A 510 -11.34 15.44 5.03
CA GLU A 510 -12.76 15.57 4.73
C GLU A 510 -13.26 14.41 3.84
N PRO A 511 -14.55 14.05 3.92
CA PRO A 511 -15.13 12.99 3.07
C PRO A 511 -15.02 13.26 1.55
N THR A 512 -14.87 14.53 1.16
CA THR A 512 -14.72 14.98 -0.23
C THR A 512 -13.28 15.01 -0.70
N ASP A 513 -12.31 14.79 0.19
CA ASP A 513 -10.90 14.77 -0.19
C ASP A 513 -10.62 13.60 -1.15
N PRO A 514 -9.67 13.77 -2.08
CA PRO A 514 -9.16 12.64 -2.83
C PRO A 514 -8.55 11.61 -1.87
N PRO A 515 -8.60 10.32 -2.21
CA PRO A 515 -7.94 9.30 -1.41
C PRO A 515 -6.43 9.53 -1.36
N VAL A 516 -5.84 9.18 -0.22
CA VAL A 516 -4.38 9.22 -0.02
C VAL A 516 -3.74 8.16 -0.93
N GLY A 517 -2.74 8.57 -1.71
CA GLY A 517 -2.01 7.71 -2.64
C GLY A 517 -2.22 8.09 -4.11
N ALA A 518 -2.21 7.09 -4.99
CA ALA A 518 -2.31 7.29 -6.43
C ALA A 518 -3.54 8.11 -6.83
N HIS A 519 -3.36 9.12 -7.68
CA HIS A 519 -4.46 9.95 -8.15
C HIS A 519 -5.24 9.22 -9.26
N SER A 520 -6.28 8.48 -8.87
CA SER A 520 -7.17 7.80 -9.81
C SER A 520 -8.17 8.75 -10.46
N TYR A 521 -8.25 8.75 -11.79
CA TYR A 521 -9.30 9.46 -12.53
C TYR A 521 -10.71 9.04 -12.13
N GLN A 522 -10.93 7.74 -11.89
CA GLN A 522 -12.23 7.25 -11.43
C GLN A 522 -12.58 7.79 -10.03
N GLN A 523 -11.65 7.74 -9.08
CA GLN A 523 -11.89 8.25 -7.72
C GLN A 523 -12.07 9.78 -7.72
N LEU A 524 -11.30 10.52 -8.52
CA LEU A 524 -11.47 11.96 -8.71
C LEU A 524 -12.85 12.30 -9.29
N ARG A 525 -13.32 11.53 -10.28
CA ARG A 525 -14.67 11.70 -10.85
C ARG A 525 -15.76 11.45 -9.80
N GLU A 526 -15.63 10.42 -8.97
CA GLU A 526 -16.58 10.14 -7.90
C GLU A 526 -16.52 11.19 -6.77
N ALA A 527 -15.34 11.67 -6.41
CA ALA A 527 -15.19 12.81 -5.48
C ALA A 527 -15.88 14.07 -6.02
N TRP A 528 -15.68 14.37 -7.31
CA TRP A 528 -16.35 15.50 -7.97
C TRP A 528 -17.89 15.36 -7.97
N LEU A 529 -18.42 14.17 -8.25
CA LEU A 529 -19.87 13.91 -8.20
C LEU A 529 -20.44 14.14 -6.80
N ARG A 530 -19.75 13.65 -5.75
CA ARG A 530 -20.14 13.85 -4.35
C ARG A 530 -20.10 15.32 -3.95
N GLN A 531 -19.04 16.04 -4.33
CA GLN A 531 -18.93 17.47 -4.05
C GLN A 531 -20.07 18.25 -4.72
N ARG A 532 -20.45 17.88 -5.95
CA ARG A 532 -21.60 18.48 -6.66
C ARG A 532 -22.93 18.21 -5.95
N GLU A 533 -23.12 17.00 -5.43
CA GLU A 533 -24.30 16.65 -4.63
C GLU A 533 -24.36 17.45 -3.33
N GLU A 534 -23.24 17.60 -2.62
CA GLU A 534 -23.19 18.38 -1.38
C GLU A 534 -23.46 19.87 -1.64
N ILE A 535 -22.87 20.47 -2.69
CA ILE A 535 -23.17 21.86 -3.09
C ILE A 535 -24.66 22.02 -3.38
N SER A 536 -25.27 21.05 -4.07
CA SER A 536 -26.70 21.07 -4.37
C SER A 536 -27.55 21.01 -3.10
N ARG A 537 -27.16 20.17 -2.14
CA ARG A 537 -27.81 20.06 -0.83
C ARG A 537 -27.69 21.34 -0.02
N LEU A 538 -26.48 21.90 0.09
CA LEU A 538 -26.22 23.15 0.82
C LEU A 538 -27.01 24.31 0.21
N THR A 539 -27.08 24.38 -1.12
CA THR A 539 -27.91 25.38 -1.82
C THR A 539 -29.39 25.24 -1.48
N ALA A 540 -29.92 24.00 -1.44
CA ALA A 540 -31.30 23.74 -1.02
C ALA A 540 -31.55 24.11 0.45
N LEU A 541 -30.58 23.84 1.33
CA LEU A 541 -30.67 24.17 2.75
C LEU A 541 -30.65 25.70 2.96
N THR A 542 -29.74 26.43 2.30
CA THR A 542 -29.70 27.90 2.35
C THR A 542 -31.02 28.50 1.89
N ARG A 543 -31.56 28.01 0.76
CA ARG A 543 -32.87 28.44 0.27
C ARG A 543 -33.98 28.19 1.30
N TRP A 544 -34.01 26.99 1.90
CA TRP A 544 -34.99 26.67 2.93
C TRP A 544 -34.85 27.57 4.16
N THR A 545 -33.62 27.87 4.60
CA THR A 545 -33.39 28.80 5.71
C THR A 545 -33.82 30.23 5.39
N ASP A 546 -33.60 30.70 4.16
CA ASP A 546 -34.06 32.01 3.69
C ASP A 546 -35.58 32.09 3.64
N GLU A 547 -36.25 31.04 3.15
CA GLU A 547 -37.70 30.92 3.16
C GLU A 547 -38.24 30.92 4.62
N LEU A 548 -37.56 30.22 5.53
CA LEU A 548 -37.91 30.19 6.95
C LEU A 548 -37.74 31.57 7.62
N LEU A 549 -36.61 32.25 7.39
CA LEU A 549 -36.36 33.60 7.88
C LEU A 549 -37.40 34.59 7.35
N THR A 550 -37.67 34.56 6.06
CA THR A 550 -38.69 35.41 5.42
C THR A 550 -40.08 35.13 6.01
N SER A 551 -40.41 33.86 6.28
CA SER A 551 -41.69 33.50 6.90
C SER A 551 -41.81 34.07 8.32
N ARG A 552 -40.73 34.02 9.10
CA ARG A 552 -40.66 34.57 10.47
C ARG A 552 -40.72 36.09 10.47
N GLU A 553 -40.03 36.77 9.56
CA GLU A 553 -40.14 38.22 9.38
C GLU A 553 -41.57 38.64 9.04
N ARG A 554 -42.23 37.95 8.10
CA ARG A 554 -43.65 38.21 7.79
C ARG A 554 -44.56 37.94 8.98
N ALA A 555 -44.24 36.95 9.83
CA ALA A 555 -45.00 36.68 11.05
C ALA A 555 -44.79 37.77 12.11
N LEU A 556 -43.55 38.25 12.28
CA LEU A 556 -43.21 39.37 13.16
C LEU A 556 -43.90 40.66 12.71
N ARG A 557 -43.84 41.03 11.43
CA ARG A 557 -44.55 42.21 10.90
C ARG A 557 -46.06 42.11 11.13
N ARG A 558 -46.65 40.92 10.97
CA ARG A 558 -48.07 40.68 11.28
C ARG A 558 -48.37 40.82 12.77
N ALA A 559 -47.49 40.34 13.64
CA ALA A 559 -47.62 40.51 15.09
C ALA A 559 -47.49 41.97 15.51
N GLU A 560 -46.53 42.72 14.95
CA GLU A 560 -46.37 44.16 15.16
C GLU A 560 -47.59 44.94 14.69
N ALA A 561 -48.13 44.63 13.50
CA ALA A 561 -49.36 45.25 13.01
C ALA A 561 -50.55 44.98 13.93
N LYS A 562 -50.70 43.75 14.45
CA LYS A 562 -51.72 43.40 15.46
C LYS A 562 -51.51 44.16 16.77
N ILE A 563 -50.28 44.28 17.26
CA ILE A 563 -49.96 45.08 18.44
C ILE A 563 -50.28 46.56 18.20
N GLY A 564 -49.97 47.09 17.01
CA GLY A 564 -50.34 48.45 16.59
C GLY A 564 -51.85 48.67 16.63
N LEU A 565 -52.63 47.78 16.00
CA LEU A 565 -54.09 47.79 16.02
C LEU A 565 -54.66 47.68 17.44
N LEU A 566 -54.15 46.75 18.24
CA LEU A 566 -54.56 46.60 19.63
C LEU A 566 -54.19 47.84 20.45
N SER A 567 -53.02 48.46 20.20
CA SER A 567 -52.59 49.68 20.87
C SER A 567 -53.37 50.94 20.49
N GLY A 568 -54.00 50.92 19.31
CA GLY A 568 -54.97 51.91 18.86
C GLY A 568 -56.38 51.72 19.42
N SER A 569 -56.72 50.51 19.91
CA SER A 569 -58.03 50.23 20.53
C SER A 569 -58.20 50.92 21.89
N LEU A 570 -59.39 51.48 22.14
CA LEU A 570 -59.78 52.13 23.41
C LEU A 570 -59.50 51.23 24.65
N SER A 571 -59.66 49.91 24.52
CA SER A 571 -59.35 48.92 25.55
C SER A 571 -57.86 48.87 25.96
N TYR A 572 -56.92 49.12 25.04
CA TYR A 572 -55.48 49.13 25.36
C TYR A 572 -55.02 50.46 25.97
N ARG A 573 -55.64 51.58 25.62
CA ARG A 573 -55.40 52.87 26.31
C ARG A 573 -55.89 52.83 27.75
N VAL A 574 -57.02 52.17 28.02
CA VAL A 574 -57.52 51.92 29.38
C VAL A 574 -56.65 50.89 30.12
N GLY A 575 -56.19 49.82 29.47
CA GLY A 575 -55.27 48.84 30.07
C GLY A 575 -53.87 49.41 30.40
N ARG A 576 -53.35 50.34 29.59
CA ARG A 576 -52.06 51.00 29.83
C ARG A 576 -52.13 51.99 31.01
N LEU A 577 -53.29 52.58 31.28
CA LEU A 577 -53.54 53.35 32.51
C LEU A 577 -53.59 52.45 33.76
N ALA A 578 -54.04 51.19 33.64
CA ALA A 578 -54.06 50.24 34.75
C ALA A 578 -52.69 49.60 35.07
N ILE A 579 -51.80 49.45 34.08
CA ILE A 579 -50.50 48.73 34.24
C ILE A 579 -49.34 49.67 34.63
N THR A 580 -49.46 50.97 34.36
CA THR A 580 -48.42 51.96 34.72
C THR A 580 -48.19 52.11 36.24
N PRO A 581 -49.21 52.05 37.14
CA PRO A 581 -48.95 52.02 38.58
C PRO A 581 -48.27 50.72 39.05
N ALA A 582 -48.50 49.58 38.39
CA ALA A 582 -47.92 48.29 38.78
C ALA A 582 -46.39 48.19 38.52
N ARG A 583 -45.85 48.92 37.52
CA ARG A 583 -44.40 48.93 37.23
C ARG A 583 -43.61 49.86 38.15
N LEU A 584 -44.22 50.90 38.70
CA LEU A 584 -43.61 51.79 39.71
C LEU A 584 -43.51 51.10 41.09
N VAL A 585 -44.50 50.30 41.48
CA VAL A 585 -44.46 49.49 42.72
C VAL A 585 -43.36 48.43 42.68
N LYS A 586 -43.11 47.79 41.53
CA LYS A 586 -42.05 46.77 41.38
C LYS A 586 -40.62 47.34 41.44
N ARG A 587 -40.41 48.60 41.02
CA ARG A 587 -39.12 49.31 41.17
C ARG A 587 -38.91 49.82 42.60
N GLY A 588 -39.96 50.29 43.28
CA GLY A 588 -39.94 50.64 44.71
C GLY A 588 -39.64 49.44 45.62
N ALA A 589 -40.26 48.28 45.35
CA ALA A 589 -40.03 47.05 46.11
C ALA A 589 -38.59 46.50 45.98
N ARG A 590 -37.94 46.66 44.82
CA ARG A 590 -36.53 46.26 44.64
C ARG A 590 -35.55 47.22 45.33
N ALA A 591 -35.86 48.52 45.38
CA ALA A 591 -35.08 49.50 46.13
C ALA A 591 -35.21 49.32 47.66
N ALA A 592 -36.42 49.03 48.15
CA ALA A 592 -36.68 48.70 49.56
C ALA A 592 -36.03 47.37 49.97
N LYS A 593 -36.06 46.34 49.10
CA LYS A 593 -35.38 45.05 49.34
C LYS A 593 -33.86 45.18 49.38
N ARG A 594 -33.26 46.09 48.60
CA ARG A 594 -31.82 46.40 48.69
C ARG A 594 -31.46 47.13 49.98
N ARG A 595 -32.28 48.11 50.42
CA ARG A 595 -32.07 48.83 51.70
C ARG A 595 -32.29 47.94 52.94
N ALA A 596 -33.23 46.99 52.89
CA ALA A 596 -33.44 46.03 53.96
C ALA A 596 -32.27 45.02 54.07
N ARG A 597 -31.68 44.60 52.95
CA ARG A 597 -30.50 43.72 52.95
C ARG A 597 -29.25 44.41 53.49
N THR A 598 -29.02 45.68 53.20
CA THR A 598 -27.90 46.44 53.79
C THR A 598 -28.10 46.76 55.27
N ALA A 599 -29.34 46.96 55.74
CA ALA A 599 -29.65 47.17 57.16
C ALA A 599 -29.60 45.88 58.01
N LEU A 600 -29.84 44.70 57.39
CA LEU A 600 -29.68 43.41 58.04
C LEU A 600 -28.20 42.98 58.12
N ALA A 601 -27.40 43.28 57.09
CA ALA A 601 -25.96 43.03 57.11
C ALA A 601 -25.24 43.86 58.20
N SER A 602 -25.60 45.13 58.37
CA SER A 602 -25.01 46.00 59.41
C SER A 602 -25.44 45.67 60.85
N ARG A 603 -26.52 44.87 61.03
CA ARG A 603 -26.94 44.34 62.34
C ARG A 603 -26.28 43.00 62.69
N GLN A 604 -25.82 42.22 61.71
CA GLN A 604 -25.03 41.01 61.96
C GLN A 604 -23.57 41.31 62.32
N GLU A 605 -23.00 42.41 61.82
CA GLU A 605 -21.66 42.89 62.20
C GLU A 605 -21.58 43.50 63.62
N LYS A 606 -22.72 43.91 64.20
CA LYS A 606 -22.79 44.42 65.60
C LYS A 606 -23.15 43.35 66.64
N ARG A 607 -23.18 42.07 66.25
CA ARG A 607 -23.52 40.95 67.14
C ARG A 607 -22.49 39.81 67.10
N ARG A 608 -21.28 40.10 66.62
CA ARG A 608 -20.08 39.28 66.86
C ARG A 608 -19.15 39.99 67.80
#